data_AF-A0A955G038-F1
#
_entry.id   AF-A0A955G038-F1
#
_cell.length_a   1.000
_cell.length_b   1.000
_cell.length_c   1.000
_cell.angle_alpha   90.00
_cell.angle_beta   90.00
_cell.angle_gamma   90.00
#
_symmetry.space_group_name_H-M   'P 1'
#
loop_
_entity.id
_entity.type
_entity.pdbx_description
1 polymer ?
#
loop_
_entity_poly.entity_id
_entity_poly.type
_entity_poly.pdbx_seq_one_letter_code
_entity_poly.pdbx_strand_id
1 'polypeptide(L)'
;MPIIKSAIKRMKQTVVRRNRNVGIKKDIKTANKAFAAKPSAEALSKAHSELDKAVKKGLIKKNTAARRKAGLSKAAKVADVKLAAGTKKAAKPAAAKTAAAKPATKAAAKPAAKKAPAKKPAAKKTTK
;
A
#
# COMPACT_ATOMS: atom_id res chain seq x y z
N MET A 1 -33.84 13.71 -5.38
CA MET A 1 -32.82 13.50 -4.33
C MET A 1 -33.04 12.15 -3.65
N PRO A 2 -32.07 11.57 -2.92
CA PRO A 2 -32.29 10.34 -2.17
C PRO A 2 -33.19 10.62 -0.95
N ILE A 3 -34.29 9.88 -0.80
CA ILE A 3 -35.28 10.09 0.27
C ILE A 3 -34.85 9.38 1.57
N ILE A 4 -34.24 8.19 1.46
CA ILE A 4 -33.89 7.34 2.60
C ILE A 4 -32.54 7.77 3.21
N LYS A 5 -32.45 7.80 4.55
CA LYS A 5 -31.23 8.16 5.32
C LYS A 5 -29.96 7.44 4.85
N SER A 6 -30.05 6.15 4.55
CA SER A 6 -28.95 5.33 4.03
C SER A 6 -28.48 5.80 2.65
N ALA A 7 -29.41 6.13 1.75
CA ALA A 7 -29.12 6.64 0.42
C ALA A 7 -28.49 8.04 0.45
N ILE A 8 -28.96 8.94 1.33
CA ILE A 8 -28.34 10.25 1.58
C ILE A 8 -26.88 10.08 2.05
N LYS A 9 -26.63 9.17 3.00
CA LYS A 9 -25.26 8.84 3.48
C LYS A 9 -24.38 8.29 2.36
N ARG A 10 -24.90 7.38 1.52
CA ARG A 10 -24.17 6.82 0.36
C ARG A 10 -23.87 7.87 -0.70
N MET A 11 -24.78 8.81 -0.96
CA MET A 11 -24.55 9.93 -1.87
C MET A 11 -23.39 10.82 -1.39
N LYS A 12 -23.44 11.29 -0.13
CA LYS A 12 -22.38 12.11 0.48
C LYS A 12 -21.01 11.42 0.42
N GLN A 13 -20.93 10.14 0.78
CA GLN A 13 -19.70 9.36 0.68
C GLN A 13 -19.19 9.19 -0.77
N THR A 14 -20.10 9.06 -1.74
CA THR A 14 -19.75 8.86 -3.15
C THR A 14 -19.15 10.13 -3.75
N VAL A 15 -19.66 11.31 -3.40
CA VAL A 15 -19.06 12.60 -3.80
C VAL A 15 -17.61 12.70 -3.30
N VAL A 16 -17.37 12.45 -2.01
CA VAL A 16 -16.01 12.51 -1.43
C VAL A 16 -15.05 11.50 -2.09
N ARG A 17 -15.51 10.25 -2.30
CA ARG A 17 -14.72 9.22 -3.00
C ARG A 17 -14.46 9.60 -4.46
N ARG A 18 -15.45 10.18 -5.16
CA ARG A 18 -15.32 10.64 -6.55
C ARG A 18 -14.27 11.72 -6.67
N ASN A 19 -14.31 12.75 -5.82
CA ASN A 19 -13.38 13.87 -5.88
C ASN A 19 -11.92 13.41 -5.72
N ARG A 20 -11.65 12.55 -4.73
CA ARG A 20 -10.32 11.92 -4.53
C ARG A 20 -9.86 11.10 -5.74
N ASN A 21 -10.77 10.34 -6.33
CA ASN A 21 -10.48 9.48 -7.48
C ASN A 21 -10.35 10.24 -8.81
N VAL A 22 -10.96 11.41 -8.94
CA VAL A 22 -10.91 12.25 -10.15
C VAL A 22 -9.52 12.88 -10.32
N GLY A 23 -8.87 13.31 -9.23
CA GLY A 23 -7.48 13.81 -9.28
C GLY A 23 -6.55 12.77 -9.91
N ILE A 24 -6.39 11.61 -9.28
CA ILE A 24 -5.53 10.51 -9.76
C ILE A 24 -5.86 10.10 -11.21
N LYS A 25 -7.15 10.12 -11.62
CA LYS A 25 -7.53 9.86 -13.03
C LYS A 25 -7.07 10.96 -13.99
N LYS A 26 -7.11 12.23 -13.58
CA LYS A 26 -6.55 13.36 -14.35
C LYS A 26 -5.04 13.25 -14.43
N ASP A 27 -4.35 12.93 -13.33
CA ASP A 27 -2.89 12.83 -13.26
C ASP A 27 -2.33 11.75 -14.21
N ILE A 28 -2.98 10.58 -14.27
CA ILE A 28 -2.65 9.54 -15.27
C ILE A 28 -2.90 10.06 -16.71
N LYS A 29 -3.99 10.82 -16.93
CA LYS A 29 -4.33 11.34 -18.26
C LYS A 29 -3.35 12.42 -18.72
N THR A 30 -2.90 13.30 -17.82
CA THR A 30 -1.90 14.34 -18.12
C THR A 30 -0.52 13.73 -18.33
N ALA A 31 -0.09 12.79 -17.49
CA ALA A 31 1.20 12.08 -17.67
C ALA A 31 1.26 11.31 -19.00
N ASN A 32 0.19 10.59 -19.36
CA ASN A 32 0.12 9.89 -20.66
C ASN A 32 0.11 10.87 -21.85
N LYS A 33 -0.59 12.02 -21.74
CA LYS A 33 -0.55 13.07 -22.77
C LYS A 33 0.84 13.70 -22.91
N ALA A 34 1.53 13.96 -21.79
CA ALA A 34 2.88 14.51 -21.81
C ALA A 34 3.87 13.54 -22.50
N PHE A 35 3.81 12.25 -22.18
CA PHE A 35 4.60 11.22 -22.85
C PHE A 35 4.29 11.11 -24.35
N ALA A 36 3.02 11.23 -24.76
CA ALA A 36 2.65 11.21 -26.17
C ALA A 36 3.09 12.47 -26.94
N ALA A 37 3.15 13.63 -26.29
CA ALA A 37 3.58 14.89 -26.92
C ALA A 37 5.11 15.02 -27.00
N LYS A 38 5.83 14.56 -25.96
CA LYS A 38 7.29 14.54 -25.91
C LYS A 38 7.74 13.22 -25.28
N PRO A 39 8.03 12.18 -26.08
CA PRO A 39 8.48 10.90 -25.55
C PRO A 39 9.86 11.09 -24.94
N SER A 40 9.95 10.98 -23.62
CA SER A 40 11.20 11.12 -22.86
C SER A 40 11.25 10.13 -21.69
N ALA A 41 12.46 9.77 -21.25
CA ALA A 41 12.65 8.82 -20.16
C ALA A 41 11.98 9.28 -18.86
N GLU A 42 12.01 10.59 -18.59
CA GLU A 42 11.30 11.18 -17.45
C GLU A 42 9.79 11.07 -17.58
N ALA A 43 9.22 11.40 -18.74
CA ALA A 43 7.77 11.36 -18.96
C ALA A 43 7.25 9.92 -18.81
N LEU A 44 8.03 8.95 -19.28
CA LEU A 44 7.78 7.51 -19.11
C LEU A 44 7.81 7.11 -17.64
N SER A 45 8.85 7.50 -16.90
CA SER A 45 9.00 7.24 -15.45
C SER A 45 7.87 7.87 -14.63
N LYS A 46 7.49 9.11 -14.94
CA LYS A 46 6.35 9.83 -14.34
C LYS A 46 5.03 9.08 -14.62
N ALA A 47 4.77 8.68 -15.86
CA ALA A 47 3.57 7.92 -16.23
C ALA A 47 3.50 6.54 -15.55
N HIS A 48 4.61 5.82 -15.43
CA HIS A 48 4.67 4.56 -14.67
C HIS A 48 4.40 4.78 -13.18
N SER A 49 4.96 5.83 -12.59
CA SER A 49 4.77 6.18 -11.17
C SER A 49 3.31 6.47 -10.83
N GLU A 50 2.58 7.22 -11.68
CA GLU A 50 1.14 7.50 -11.46
C GLU A 50 0.26 6.25 -11.61
N LEU A 51 0.60 5.34 -12.53
CA LEU A 51 -0.09 4.06 -12.65
C LEU A 51 0.08 3.20 -11.38
N ASP A 52 1.28 3.15 -10.79
CA ASP A 52 1.51 2.37 -9.56
C ASP A 52 0.88 3.01 -8.32
N LYS A 53 0.91 4.34 -8.21
CA LYS A 53 0.15 5.07 -7.17
C LYS A 53 -1.33 4.71 -7.24
N ALA A 54 -1.92 4.65 -8.45
CA ALA A 54 -3.31 4.28 -8.63
C ALA A 54 -3.63 2.80 -8.31
N VAL A 55 -2.68 1.87 -8.50
CA VAL A 55 -2.81 0.49 -7.99
C VAL A 55 -2.77 0.47 -6.47
N LYS A 56 -1.79 1.16 -5.85
CA LYS A 56 -1.63 1.23 -4.38
C LYS A 56 -2.83 1.88 -3.69
N LYS A 57 -3.54 2.79 -4.36
CA LYS A 57 -4.80 3.41 -3.89
C LYS A 57 -6.05 2.59 -4.25
N GLY A 58 -5.92 1.41 -4.86
CA GLY A 58 -7.04 0.52 -5.22
C GLY A 58 -7.94 1.04 -6.35
N LEU A 59 -7.49 2.07 -7.09
CA LEU A 59 -8.30 2.74 -8.11
C LEU A 59 -8.32 1.99 -9.45
N ILE A 60 -7.26 1.25 -9.75
CA ILE A 60 -7.16 0.36 -10.92
C ILE A 60 -6.68 -1.03 -10.50
N LYS A 61 -7.25 -2.08 -11.08
CA LYS A 61 -6.80 -3.47 -10.87
C LYS A 61 -5.38 -3.66 -11.42
N LYS A 62 -4.57 -4.51 -10.77
CA LYS A 62 -3.18 -4.82 -11.17
C LYS A 62 -3.02 -5.12 -12.66
N ASN A 63 -3.91 -5.94 -13.24
CA ASN A 63 -3.87 -6.31 -14.66
C ASN A 63 -4.12 -5.10 -15.59
N THR A 64 -4.96 -4.13 -15.18
CA THR A 64 -5.20 -2.91 -15.96
C THR A 64 -3.99 -2.00 -15.97
N ALA A 65 -3.27 -1.90 -14.85
CA ALA A 65 -2.00 -1.17 -14.78
C ALA A 65 -0.93 -1.86 -15.64
N ALA A 66 -0.80 -3.18 -15.55
CA ALA A 66 0.13 -3.97 -16.35
C ALA A 66 -0.06 -3.77 -17.86
N ARG A 67 -1.31 -3.86 -18.36
CA ARG A 67 -1.61 -3.59 -19.79
C ARG A 67 -1.25 -2.16 -20.21
N ARG A 68 -1.52 -1.16 -19.35
CA ARG A 68 -1.18 0.25 -19.64
C ARG A 68 0.33 0.49 -19.67
N LYS A 69 1.07 -0.08 -18.70
CA LYS A 69 2.54 -0.06 -18.70
C LYS A 69 3.10 -0.70 -19.97
N ALA A 70 2.63 -1.89 -20.33
CA ALA A 70 3.08 -2.58 -21.55
C ALA A 70 2.81 -1.75 -22.83
N GLY A 71 1.67 -1.06 -22.92
CA GLY A 71 1.38 -0.12 -24.01
C GLY A 71 2.37 1.04 -24.08
N LEU A 72 2.66 1.70 -22.94
CA LEU A 72 3.67 2.76 -22.86
C LEU A 72 5.07 2.25 -23.21
N SER A 73 5.46 1.06 -22.75
CA SER A 73 6.75 0.46 -23.09
C SER A 73 6.87 0.08 -24.57
N LYS A 74 5.77 -0.30 -25.24
CA LYS A 74 5.75 -0.50 -26.70
C LYS A 74 5.97 0.83 -27.43
N ALA A 75 5.23 1.88 -27.06
CA ALA A 75 5.40 3.21 -27.65
C ALA A 75 6.81 3.78 -27.42
N ALA A 76 7.38 3.59 -26.23
CA ALA A 76 8.75 4.01 -25.92
C ALA A 76 9.81 3.31 -26.79
N LYS A 77 9.64 2.03 -27.08
CA LYS A 77 10.54 1.29 -28.00
C LYS A 77 10.48 1.81 -29.44
N VAL A 78 9.30 2.22 -29.91
CA VAL A 78 9.14 2.81 -31.25
C VAL A 78 9.78 4.20 -31.32
N ALA A 79 9.74 4.97 -30.23
CA ALA A 79 10.35 6.29 -30.13
C ALA A 79 11.83 6.27 -29.66
N ASP A 80 12.46 5.09 -29.61
CA ASP A 80 13.80 4.80 -29.04
C ASP A 80 14.09 5.46 -27.66
N VAL A 81 13.06 5.61 -26.83
CA VAL A 81 13.19 6.13 -25.47
C VAL A 81 13.54 4.99 -24.52
N LYS A 82 14.83 4.76 -24.32
CA LYS A 82 15.30 3.97 -23.18
C LYS A 82 15.11 4.74 -21.87
N LEU A 83 14.57 4.07 -20.87
CA LEU A 83 14.73 4.52 -19.48
C LEU A 83 16.21 4.47 -19.13
N ALA A 84 16.76 5.57 -18.64
CA ALA A 84 18.09 5.59 -18.04
C ALA A 84 18.13 4.53 -16.92
N ALA A 85 19.06 3.58 -17.04
CA ALA A 85 19.22 2.51 -16.07
C ALA A 85 19.81 3.10 -14.78
N GLY A 86 18.92 3.52 -13.88
CA GLY A 86 19.28 4.03 -12.55
C GLY A 86 20.22 3.05 -11.86
N THR A 87 21.36 3.55 -11.39
CA THR A 87 22.42 2.77 -10.76
C THR A 87 21.86 1.87 -9.66
N LYS A 88 22.26 0.59 -9.68
CA LYS A 88 22.02 -0.31 -8.55
C LYS A 88 22.76 0.24 -7.34
N LYS A 89 22.09 1.01 -6.48
CA LYS A 89 22.58 1.28 -5.12
C LYS A 89 22.58 -0.06 -4.40
N ALA A 90 23.76 -0.67 -4.31
CA ALA A 90 23.94 -1.98 -3.70
C ALA A 90 23.39 -1.96 -2.27
N ALA A 91 22.56 -2.96 -1.94
CA ALA A 91 22.22 -3.22 -0.55
C ALA A 91 23.50 -3.64 0.18
N LYS A 92 23.94 -2.84 1.15
CA LYS A 92 25.08 -3.19 2.02
C LYS A 92 24.69 -4.47 2.77
N PRO A 93 25.49 -5.55 2.72
CA PRO A 93 25.11 -6.84 3.29
C PRO A 93 25.01 -6.77 4.82
N ALA A 94 24.15 -7.62 5.37
CA ALA A 94 23.94 -7.74 6.81
C ALA A 94 25.21 -8.27 7.50
N ALA A 95 25.68 -7.56 8.51
CA ALA A 95 26.65 -8.09 9.47
C ALA A 95 25.91 -8.86 10.57
N ALA A 96 26.27 -10.12 10.75
CA ALA A 96 25.83 -10.97 11.85
C ALA A 96 27.04 -11.43 12.68
N LYS A 97 26.77 -11.92 13.90
CA LYS A 97 27.72 -12.26 14.98
C LYS A 97 28.21 -11.01 15.73
N THR A 98 28.36 -11.02 17.06
CA THR A 98 28.54 -12.14 18.01
C THR A 98 27.57 -12.14 19.19
N ALA A 99 27.58 -13.24 19.96
CA ALA A 99 26.78 -13.44 21.17
C ALA A 99 27.61 -13.29 22.46
N ALA A 100 26.92 -13.39 23.60
CA ALA A 100 27.41 -13.53 24.99
C ALA A 100 27.96 -12.28 25.70
N ALA A 101 27.20 -11.78 26.67
CA ALA A 101 27.58 -11.76 28.10
C ALA A 101 26.45 -11.16 28.98
N LYS A 102 26.09 -11.85 30.07
CA LYS A 102 25.45 -11.27 31.27
C LYS A 102 26.44 -11.42 32.43
N PRO A 103 26.53 -10.42 33.32
CA PRO A 103 26.37 -10.71 34.74
C PRO A 103 25.22 -9.88 35.35
N ALA A 104 24.93 -10.11 36.63
CA ALA A 104 23.71 -9.68 37.30
C ALA A 104 23.96 -8.81 38.55
N THR A 105 22.88 -8.55 39.31
CA THR A 105 22.77 -7.77 40.58
C THR A 105 22.77 -6.25 40.40
N LYS A 106 22.05 -5.45 41.20
CA LYS A 106 21.37 -5.69 42.49
C LYS A 106 19.84 -5.47 42.44
N ALA A 107 19.15 -5.92 43.49
CA ALA A 107 17.69 -5.84 43.64
C ALA A 107 17.28 -5.01 44.87
N ALA A 108 16.13 -4.31 44.77
CA ALA A 108 15.25 -3.86 45.86
C ALA A 108 14.03 -3.16 45.20
N ALA A 109 12.79 -3.27 45.67
CA ALA A 109 12.17 -4.22 46.60
C ALA A 109 10.70 -4.42 46.22
N LYS A 110 10.11 -5.55 46.63
CA LYS A 110 8.65 -5.79 46.62
C LYS A 110 8.18 -5.77 48.08
N PRO A 111 6.88 -5.55 48.31
CA PRO A 111 6.13 -6.66 48.91
C PRO A 111 4.90 -7.03 48.07
N ALA A 112 4.47 -8.28 48.23
CA ALA A 112 3.28 -8.81 47.58
C ALA A 112 2.47 -9.67 48.55
N ALA A 113 1.15 -9.52 48.53
CA ALA A 113 0.18 -10.53 48.95
C ALA A 113 -0.80 -10.70 47.76
N LYS A 114 -0.98 -11.88 47.15
CA LYS A 114 -1.62 -13.13 47.66
C LYS A 114 -3.08 -12.86 48.10
N LYS A 115 -4.12 -13.64 47.77
CA LYS A 115 -4.32 -14.97 47.11
C LYS A 115 -5.79 -14.96 46.56
N ALA A 116 -6.36 -15.89 45.79
CA ALA A 116 -5.96 -17.15 45.13
C ALA A 116 -6.92 -17.44 43.93
N PRO A 117 -6.57 -18.30 42.95
CA PRO A 117 -7.50 -18.77 41.90
C PRO A 117 -8.37 -19.94 42.39
N ALA A 118 -9.60 -20.07 41.86
CA ALA A 118 -10.51 -21.20 42.14
C ALA A 118 -11.11 -21.80 40.85
N LYS A 119 -11.37 -23.11 40.88
CA LYS A 119 -11.67 -23.96 39.70
C LYS A 119 -13.16 -24.02 39.32
N LYS A 120 -13.41 -24.40 38.06
CA LYS A 120 -14.62 -25.09 37.55
C LYS A 120 -15.02 -26.27 38.47
N PRO A 121 -16.31 -26.67 38.56
CA PRO A 121 -17.05 -27.32 37.47
C PRO A 121 -18.48 -26.74 37.30
N ALA A 122 -19.47 -27.27 36.56
CA ALA A 122 -19.64 -28.55 35.87
C ALA A 122 -20.47 -28.39 34.57
N ALA A 123 -20.58 -29.46 33.78
CA ALA A 123 -21.47 -29.52 32.62
C ALA A 123 -22.83 -30.13 32.98
N LYS A 124 -23.90 -29.72 32.28
CA LYS A 124 -25.06 -30.56 31.99
C LYS A 124 -25.53 -30.33 30.56
N LYS A 125 -25.97 -31.41 29.91
CA LYS A 125 -26.40 -31.52 28.51
C LYS A 125 -27.91 -31.25 28.39
N THR A 126 -28.38 -30.95 27.17
CA THR A 126 -29.48 -31.61 26.38
C THR A 126 -29.85 -30.66 25.22
N THR A 127 -29.62 -31.02 23.95
CA THR A 127 -30.58 -31.66 23.00
C THR A 127 -31.91 -30.92 22.87
N LYS A 128 -32.46 -30.71 21.67
CA LYS A 128 -32.46 -31.57 20.48
C LYS A 128 -32.54 -30.72 19.20
#